data_AF-A0A524B942-F1
#
_entry.id   AF-A0A524B942-F1
#
_cell.length_a   1.000
_cell.length_b   1.000
_cell.length_c   1.000
_cell.angle_alpha   90.00
_cell.angle_beta   90.00
_cell.angle_gamma   90.00
#
_symmetry.space_group_name_H-M   'P 1'
#
loop_
_entity.id
_entity.type
_entity.pdbx_description
1 polymer ?
#
loop_
_entity_poly.entity_id
_entity_poly.type
_entity_poly.pdbx_seq_one_letter_code
_entity_poly.pdbx_strand_id
1 'polypeptide(L)'
;MIVLFVLSWLFAGCGTVRSHSANELAKSLLAADDLPGEWKVDFGPDDGGLDPSGVVSDEQRELLPSVDFCEQASREAKSATDDLRWEAFRQFNQDVDDPIDPPFDREGRIVFVQEFLMSGLSSRLSLLLDRLREGFIACLGDIPAGEEGPGTAVQVPLGDVGDEGVAVLYRIQEAGGGGMWNVYSAIVRKDSVLVGLTLADVYLGDLEPTVDESMLREILETALAKLP
;
A
#
# COMPACT_ATOMS: atom_id res chain seq x y z
N MET A 1 -54.12 11.38 -41.76
CA MET A 1 -52.88 10.59 -41.91
C MET A 1 -51.99 10.95 -40.73
N ILE A 2 -51.97 10.09 -39.71
CA ILE A 2 -51.27 10.27 -38.43
C ILE A 2 -49.89 9.65 -38.61
N VAL A 3 -48.83 10.41 -38.30
CA VAL A 3 -47.50 9.83 -38.07
C VAL A 3 -47.00 10.40 -36.74
N LEU A 4 -47.19 9.60 -35.68
CA LEU A 4 -46.46 9.69 -34.43
C LEU A 4 -45.02 9.25 -34.71
N PHE A 5 -44.04 10.10 -34.39
CA PHE A 5 -42.67 9.67 -34.18
C PHE A 5 -42.41 9.62 -32.67
N VAL A 6 -42.47 8.39 -32.14
CA VAL A 6 -41.88 8.00 -30.87
C VAL A 6 -40.60 7.24 -31.23
N LEU A 7 -39.44 7.72 -30.80
CA LEU A 7 -38.20 6.94 -30.67
C LEU A 7 -37.27 7.75 -29.76
N SER A 8 -37.30 7.45 -28.47
CA SER A 8 -36.41 6.49 -27.80
C SER A 8 -35.11 7.17 -27.41
N TRP A 9 -35.14 7.72 -26.19
CA TRP A 9 -33.98 8.02 -25.41
C TRP A 9 -33.16 6.74 -25.23
N LEU A 10 -32.00 6.67 -25.88
CA LEU A 10 -30.91 5.80 -25.47
C LEU A 10 -30.42 6.35 -24.13
N PHE A 11 -31.00 5.84 -23.03
CA PHE A 11 -30.27 5.77 -21.77
C PHE A 11 -29.09 4.84 -22.02
N ALA A 12 -27.94 5.42 -22.38
CA ALA A 12 -26.66 4.80 -22.09
C ALA A 12 -26.71 4.46 -20.61
N GLY A 13 -26.72 3.15 -20.31
CA GLY A 13 -26.76 2.69 -18.94
C GLY A 13 -25.58 3.29 -18.21
N CYS A 14 -25.85 4.23 -17.30
CA CYS A 14 -25.02 4.40 -16.12
C CYS A 14 -25.03 3.03 -15.44
N GLY A 15 -24.08 2.17 -15.80
CA GLY A 15 -23.71 1.06 -14.95
C GLY A 15 -23.43 1.70 -13.60
N THR A 16 -24.27 1.44 -12.62
CA THR A 16 -23.98 1.77 -11.23
C THR A 16 -22.69 1.04 -10.89
N VAL A 17 -21.57 1.75 -11.00
CA VAL A 17 -20.29 1.30 -10.47
C VAL A 17 -20.53 1.13 -8.97
N ARG A 18 -20.60 -0.13 -8.52
CA ARG A 18 -20.80 -0.45 -7.11
C ARG A 18 -19.49 -0.18 -6.39
N SER A 19 -19.54 0.71 -5.42
CA SER A 19 -18.54 0.70 -4.34
C SER A 19 -18.68 -0.61 -3.59
N HIS A 20 -17.56 -1.19 -3.17
CA HIS A 20 -17.56 -2.37 -2.31
C HIS A 20 -17.69 -1.93 -0.86
N SER A 21 -18.34 -2.74 -0.02
CA SER A 21 -18.34 -2.48 1.42
C SER A 21 -17.00 -2.85 2.05
N ALA A 22 -16.67 -2.23 3.19
CA ALA A 22 -15.47 -2.59 3.97
C ALA A 22 -15.40 -4.11 4.28
N ASN A 23 -16.54 -4.73 4.58
CA ASN A 23 -16.63 -6.19 4.81
C ASN A 23 -16.35 -7.03 3.55
N GLU A 24 -16.66 -6.52 2.35
CA GLU A 24 -16.34 -7.20 1.11
C GLU A 24 -14.85 -7.07 0.80
N LEU A 25 -14.29 -5.86 0.95
CA LEU A 25 -12.85 -5.63 0.80
C LEU A 25 -12.03 -6.48 1.77
N ALA A 26 -12.43 -6.53 3.05
CA ALA A 26 -11.71 -7.28 4.07
C ALA A 26 -11.66 -8.80 3.81
N LYS A 27 -12.62 -9.35 3.04
CA LYS A 27 -12.59 -10.75 2.59
C LYS A 27 -11.62 -10.99 1.43
N SER A 28 -11.27 -9.95 0.71
CA SER A 28 -10.33 -9.98 -0.42
C SER A 28 -8.88 -9.74 -0.01
N LEU A 29 -8.65 -9.25 1.22
CA LEU A 29 -7.30 -9.15 1.79
C LEU A 29 -6.54 -10.48 1.66
N LEU A 30 -5.23 -10.37 1.49
CA LEU A 30 -4.30 -11.48 1.54
C LEU A 30 -4.49 -12.31 2.83
N ALA A 31 -4.09 -13.56 2.73
CA ALA A 31 -3.86 -14.50 3.82
C ALA A 31 -2.38 -14.90 3.83
N ALA A 32 -1.90 -15.47 4.93
CA ALA A 32 -0.50 -15.88 5.05
C ALA A 32 -0.07 -16.85 3.94
N ASP A 33 -0.94 -17.80 3.57
CA ASP A 33 -0.70 -18.79 2.52
C ASP A 33 -0.65 -18.19 1.10
N ASP A 34 -1.02 -16.91 0.93
CA ASP A 34 -0.90 -16.21 -0.35
C ASP A 34 0.51 -15.59 -0.56
N LEU A 35 1.35 -15.57 0.48
CA LEU A 35 2.66 -14.92 0.45
C LEU A 35 3.81 -15.95 0.28
N PRO A 36 4.90 -15.59 -0.42
CA PRO A 36 6.03 -16.51 -0.63
C PRO A 36 6.83 -16.71 0.66
N GLY A 37 6.83 -17.93 1.19
CA GLY A 37 7.56 -18.31 2.41
C GLY A 37 6.63 -18.53 3.61
N GLU A 38 7.17 -18.45 4.82
CA GLU A 38 6.40 -18.61 6.06
C GLU A 38 6.04 -17.25 6.65
N TRP A 39 4.76 -16.92 6.66
CA TRP A 39 4.23 -15.64 7.14
C TRP A 39 3.20 -15.86 8.24
N LYS A 40 3.08 -14.88 9.14
CA LYS A 40 2.07 -14.87 10.21
C LYS A 40 1.35 -13.53 10.19
N VAL A 41 0.03 -13.57 10.38
CA VAL A 41 -0.75 -12.35 10.56
C VAL A 41 -0.29 -11.66 11.83
N ASP A 42 0.02 -10.37 11.72
CA ASP A 42 0.36 -9.52 12.84
C ASP A 42 -0.87 -8.68 13.23
N PHE A 43 -1.32 -8.83 14.47
CA PHE A 43 -2.45 -8.08 15.01
C PHE A 43 -2.00 -6.83 15.78
N GLY A 44 -0.71 -6.52 15.81
CA GLY A 44 -0.14 -5.48 16.64
C GLY A 44 -0.11 -5.86 18.13
N PRO A 45 0.31 -4.95 19.02
CA PRO A 45 0.34 -5.20 20.46
C PRO A 45 -1.06 -5.45 21.04
N ASP A 46 -1.12 -6.37 22.03
CA ASP A 46 -2.31 -7.04 22.58
C ASP A 46 -3.39 -6.12 23.21
N ASP A 47 -3.14 -4.82 23.37
CA ASP A 47 -3.98 -3.87 24.11
C ASP A 47 -4.80 -2.90 23.23
N GLY A 48 -4.61 -2.91 21.91
CA GLY A 48 -5.40 -2.14 20.94
C GLY A 48 -5.53 -2.80 19.57
N GLY A 49 -5.22 -4.10 19.50
CA GLY A 49 -4.90 -4.83 18.27
C GLY A 49 -5.92 -4.71 17.13
N LEU A 50 -5.38 -4.74 15.93
CA LEU A 50 -6.10 -4.72 14.66
C LEU A 50 -7.26 -5.72 14.67
N ASP A 51 -8.41 -5.32 14.14
CA ASP A 51 -9.59 -6.19 14.10
C ASP A 51 -9.24 -7.43 13.26
N PRO A 52 -9.37 -8.66 13.79
CA PRO A 52 -9.06 -9.86 13.02
C PRO A 52 -9.90 -10.01 11.75
N SER A 53 -11.03 -9.31 11.65
CA SER A 53 -11.82 -9.22 10.42
C SER A 53 -11.06 -8.55 9.27
N GLY A 54 -10.10 -7.68 9.58
CA GLY A 54 -9.42 -6.80 8.63
C GLY A 54 -10.23 -5.56 8.24
N VAL A 55 -11.41 -5.33 8.80
CA VAL A 55 -12.18 -4.09 8.60
C VAL A 55 -11.55 -2.97 9.43
N VAL A 56 -11.32 -1.82 8.81
CA VAL A 56 -10.74 -0.65 9.47
C VAL A 56 -11.85 0.18 10.11
N SER A 57 -11.85 0.25 11.45
CA SER A 57 -12.69 1.17 12.21
C SER A 57 -12.23 2.63 12.07
N ASP A 58 -13.06 3.60 12.46
CA ASP A 58 -12.66 5.01 12.43
C ASP A 58 -11.48 5.29 13.39
N GLU A 59 -11.45 4.64 14.56
CA GLU A 59 -10.36 4.73 15.53
C GLU A 59 -9.07 4.11 14.98
N GLN A 60 -9.17 2.93 14.36
CA GLN A 60 -8.01 2.29 13.72
C GLN A 60 -7.46 3.13 12.57
N ARG A 61 -8.32 3.81 11.80
CA ARG A 61 -7.88 4.63 10.66
C ARG A 61 -6.93 5.74 11.08
N GLU A 62 -7.08 6.29 12.29
CA GLU A 62 -6.18 7.32 12.84
C GLU A 62 -4.82 6.75 13.30
N LEU A 63 -4.74 5.43 13.50
CA LEU A 63 -3.53 4.72 13.95
C LEU A 63 -2.76 4.07 12.79
N LEU A 64 -3.38 3.94 11.62
CA LEU A 64 -2.74 3.36 10.44
C LEU A 64 -1.67 4.30 9.87
N PRO A 65 -0.60 3.75 9.27
CA PRO A 65 0.39 4.57 8.56
C PRO A 65 -0.26 5.47 7.51
N SER A 66 0.09 6.76 7.54
CA SER A 66 -0.26 7.74 6.52
C SER A 66 0.83 7.87 5.47
N VAL A 67 0.46 8.33 4.28
CA VAL A 67 1.42 8.75 3.25
C VAL A 67 1.78 10.21 3.53
N ASP A 68 3.05 10.46 3.82
CA ASP A 68 3.57 11.80 4.05
C ASP A 68 4.55 12.19 2.93
N PHE A 69 4.15 13.16 2.10
CA PHE A 69 5.01 13.63 1.02
C PHE A 69 6.00 14.72 1.48
N CYS A 70 7.18 14.69 0.88
CA CYS A 70 8.24 15.69 1.00
C CYS A 70 7.77 17.12 0.68
N GLU A 71 8.59 18.10 1.04
CA GLU A 71 8.29 19.52 0.78
C GLU A 71 8.09 19.84 -0.71
N GLN A 72 8.79 19.14 -1.62
CA GLN A 72 8.71 19.38 -3.07
C GLN A 72 7.37 18.97 -3.68
N ALA A 73 6.61 18.08 -3.04
CA ALA A 73 5.30 17.68 -3.54
C ALA A 73 4.31 18.85 -3.54
N SER A 74 3.45 18.89 -4.55
CA SER A 74 2.43 19.93 -4.71
C SER A 74 1.43 19.91 -3.55
N ARG A 75 0.71 21.02 -3.35
CA ARG A 75 -0.35 21.08 -2.35
C ARG A 75 -1.45 20.07 -2.65
N GLU A 76 -1.78 19.92 -3.94
CA GLU A 76 -2.80 19.00 -4.43
C GLU A 76 -2.42 17.55 -4.12
N ALA A 77 -1.15 17.16 -4.34
CA ALA A 77 -0.65 15.83 -4.00
C ALA A 77 -0.70 15.60 -2.48
N LYS A 78 -0.28 16.58 -1.68
CA LYS A 78 -0.36 16.50 -0.21
C LYS A 78 -1.80 16.38 0.28
N SER A 79 -2.73 17.18 -0.24
CA SER A 79 -4.16 17.05 0.12
C SER A 79 -4.80 15.75 -0.36
N ALA A 80 -4.22 15.07 -1.35
CA ALA A 80 -4.73 13.81 -1.83
C ALA A 80 -4.53 12.68 -0.81
N THR A 81 -3.57 12.81 0.13
CA THR A 81 -3.39 11.82 1.19
C THR A 81 -4.53 11.89 2.22
N ASP A 82 -5.16 13.05 2.41
CA ASP A 82 -6.36 13.21 3.25
C ASP A 82 -7.59 12.47 2.69
N ASP A 83 -7.58 12.21 1.37
CA ASP A 83 -8.62 11.45 0.67
C ASP A 83 -8.38 9.93 0.72
N LEU A 84 -7.20 9.47 1.13
CA LEU A 84 -6.95 8.06 1.41
C LEU A 84 -7.70 7.66 2.67
N ARG A 85 -8.74 6.84 2.48
CA ARG A 85 -9.57 6.32 3.56
C ARG A 85 -9.61 4.81 3.46
N TRP A 86 -8.63 4.17 4.10
CA TRP A 86 -8.55 2.73 4.15
C TRP A 86 -9.79 2.15 4.84
N GLU A 87 -10.40 1.17 4.17
CA GLU A 87 -11.61 0.48 4.62
C GLU A 87 -11.29 -0.94 5.08
N ALA A 88 -10.21 -1.54 4.56
CA ALA A 88 -9.69 -2.81 5.01
C ALA A 88 -8.16 -2.78 5.11
N PHE A 89 -7.60 -3.53 6.06
CA PHE A 89 -6.17 -3.58 6.36
C PHE A 89 -5.74 -4.97 6.86
N ARG A 90 -4.53 -5.38 6.49
CA ARG A 90 -3.84 -6.51 7.12
C ARG A 90 -2.33 -6.30 7.14
N GLN A 91 -1.71 -6.81 8.19
CA GLN A 91 -0.26 -6.88 8.33
C GLN A 91 0.20 -8.33 8.50
N PHE A 92 1.37 -8.62 7.95
CA PHE A 92 2.05 -9.90 8.09
C PHE A 92 3.50 -9.69 8.46
N ASN A 93 4.04 -10.54 9.32
CA ASN A 93 5.48 -10.66 9.56
C ASN A 93 5.95 -12.01 8.99
N GLN A 94 7.09 -12.00 8.32
CA GLN A 94 7.75 -13.22 7.89
C GLN A 94 8.43 -13.88 9.10
N ASP A 95 8.39 -15.21 9.16
CA ASP A 95 9.24 -15.97 10.07
C ASP A 95 10.68 -15.94 9.54
N VAL A 96 11.58 -15.32 10.29
CA VAL A 96 13.00 -15.17 9.93
C VAL A 96 13.87 -15.87 10.98
N ASP A 97 15.02 -16.38 10.56
CA ASP A 97 15.90 -17.17 11.45
C ASP A 97 16.43 -16.38 12.66
N ASP A 98 16.67 -15.08 12.48
CA ASP A 98 17.24 -14.17 13.48
C ASP A 98 16.43 -12.86 13.52
N PRO A 99 15.28 -12.83 14.22
CA PRO A 99 14.46 -11.64 14.32
C PRO A 99 15.12 -10.59 15.22
N ILE A 100 15.07 -9.31 14.83
CA ILE A 100 15.63 -8.21 15.64
C ILE A 100 14.91 -8.15 17.01
N ASP A 101 15.67 -8.17 18.11
CA ASP A 101 15.17 -7.99 19.48
C ASP A 101 15.60 -6.64 20.10
N PRO A 102 14.84 -5.55 19.89
CA PRO A 102 15.21 -4.23 20.39
C PRO A 102 15.23 -4.16 21.93
N PRO A 103 15.94 -3.19 22.54
CA PRO A 103 16.57 -2.03 21.90
C PRO A 103 18.09 -2.17 21.68
N PHE A 104 18.69 -3.29 22.09
CA PHE A 104 20.15 -3.43 22.10
C PHE A 104 20.69 -4.37 21.03
N ASP A 105 19.82 -5.07 20.32
CA ASP A 105 20.21 -5.92 19.21
C ASP A 105 20.79 -5.09 18.06
N ARG A 106 21.82 -5.65 17.42
CA ARG A 106 22.63 -5.02 16.37
C ARG A 106 22.81 -5.92 15.15
N GLU A 107 22.23 -7.11 15.19
CA GLU A 107 22.15 -8.04 14.07
C GLU A 107 20.68 -8.48 13.93
N GLY A 108 20.37 -9.27 12.91
CA GLY A 108 19.01 -9.77 12.68
C GLY A 108 18.21 -8.99 11.65
N ARG A 109 16.96 -9.44 11.44
CA ARG A 109 16.05 -8.95 10.40
C ARG A 109 14.60 -8.81 10.88
N ILE A 110 13.86 -7.90 10.29
CA ILE A 110 12.39 -7.89 10.30
C ILE A 110 11.94 -7.75 8.84
N VAL A 111 11.06 -8.66 8.40
CA VAL A 111 10.38 -8.54 7.10
C VAL A 111 8.89 -8.50 7.34
N PHE A 112 8.20 -7.49 6.80
CA PHE A 112 6.76 -7.36 6.95
C PHE A 112 6.08 -6.88 5.67
N VAL A 113 4.80 -7.22 5.55
CA VAL A 113 3.90 -6.73 4.50
C VAL A 113 2.69 -6.08 5.15
N GLN A 114 2.31 -4.92 4.65
CA GLN A 114 1.05 -4.26 4.98
C GLN A 114 0.23 -4.10 3.69
N GLU A 115 -1.01 -4.53 3.73
CA GLU A 115 -1.99 -4.35 2.65
C GLU A 115 -3.14 -3.47 3.12
N PHE A 116 -3.50 -2.50 2.30
CA PHE A 116 -4.60 -1.58 2.54
C PHE A 116 -5.54 -1.57 1.33
N LEU A 117 -6.84 -1.61 1.57
CA LEU A 117 -7.85 -1.55 0.52
C LEU A 117 -8.83 -0.41 0.77
N MET A 118 -9.18 0.29 -0.30
CA MET A 118 -10.34 1.20 -0.32
C MET A 118 -11.10 1.06 -1.63
N SER A 119 -12.40 1.29 -1.60
CA SER A 119 -13.25 1.30 -2.79
C SER A 119 -13.72 2.71 -3.14
N GLY A 120 -14.09 2.91 -4.40
CA GLY A 120 -14.65 4.16 -4.85
C GLY A 120 -15.04 4.15 -6.33
N LEU A 121 -15.54 5.30 -6.80
CA LEU A 121 -15.79 5.48 -8.21
C LEU A 121 -14.46 5.44 -8.98
N SER A 122 -14.36 4.59 -10.00
CA SER A 122 -13.13 4.39 -10.77
C SER A 122 -12.50 5.70 -11.27
N SER A 123 -13.30 6.64 -11.77
CA SER A 123 -12.82 7.96 -12.19
C SER A 123 -12.27 8.82 -11.06
N ARG A 124 -12.84 8.71 -9.85
CA ARG A 124 -12.33 9.39 -8.65
C ARG A 124 -11.03 8.74 -8.18
N LEU A 125 -10.96 7.41 -8.16
CA LEU A 125 -9.75 6.69 -7.77
C LEU A 125 -8.60 6.92 -8.74
N SER A 126 -8.87 7.00 -10.05
CA SER A 126 -7.87 7.34 -11.05
C SER A 126 -7.32 8.75 -10.83
N LEU A 127 -8.18 9.75 -10.60
CA LEU A 127 -7.75 11.12 -10.26
C LEU A 127 -6.94 11.16 -8.96
N LEU A 128 -7.38 10.43 -7.93
CA LEU A 128 -6.67 10.32 -6.66
C LEU A 128 -5.27 9.71 -6.87
N LEU A 129 -5.19 8.60 -7.59
CA LEU A 129 -3.93 7.93 -7.90
C LEU A 129 -2.99 8.82 -8.71
N ASP A 130 -3.49 9.60 -9.68
CA ASP A 130 -2.67 10.57 -10.41
C ASP A 130 -2.01 11.59 -9.47
N ARG A 131 -2.76 12.10 -8.48
CA ARG A 131 -2.21 13.04 -7.48
C ARG A 131 -1.21 12.38 -6.54
N LEU A 132 -1.48 11.16 -6.10
CA LEU A 132 -0.55 10.39 -5.29
C LEU A 132 0.74 10.12 -6.08
N ARG A 133 0.63 9.71 -7.35
CA ARG A 133 1.77 9.49 -8.25
C ARG A 133 2.60 10.76 -8.43
N GLU A 134 1.97 11.91 -8.64
CA GLU A 134 2.66 13.21 -8.68
C GLU A 134 3.46 13.46 -7.40
N GLY A 135 2.87 13.18 -6.23
CA GLY A 135 3.52 13.30 -4.92
C GLY A 135 4.75 12.40 -4.78
N PHE A 136 4.59 11.10 -5.07
CA PHE A 136 5.69 10.14 -5.04
C PHE A 136 6.84 10.54 -5.97
N ILE A 137 6.54 10.94 -7.20
CA ILE A 137 7.54 11.34 -8.19
C ILE A 137 8.30 12.60 -7.74
N ALA A 138 7.61 13.56 -7.12
CA ALA A 138 8.24 14.77 -6.61
C ALA A 138 9.24 14.49 -5.47
N CYS A 139 9.08 13.36 -4.78
CA CYS A 139 9.90 12.96 -3.64
C CYS A 139 10.99 11.93 -3.96
N LEU A 140 11.25 11.65 -5.24
CA LEU A 140 12.36 10.79 -5.66
C LEU A 140 13.71 11.50 -5.45
N GLY A 141 14.76 10.70 -5.21
CA GLY A 141 16.13 11.18 -5.00
C GLY A 141 16.60 11.01 -3.56
N ASP A 142 17.49 11.90 -3.13
CA ASP A 142 18.11 11.83 -1.81
C ASP A 142 17.11 12.23 -0.70
N ILE A 143 17.06 11.44 0.36
CA ILE A 143 16.30 11.72 1.57
C ILE A 143 17.28 12.27 2.61
N PRO A 144 17.10 13.52 3.08
CA PRO A 144 17.99 14.11 4.07
C PRO A 144 17.91 13.34 5.39
N ALA A 145 18.99 13.38 6.17
CA ALA A 145 19.01 12.76 7.49
C ALA A 145 17.93 13.37 8.41
N GLY A 146 16.98 12.53 8.82
CA GLY A 146 15.96 12.82 9.82
C GLY A 146 16.15 11.98 11.08
N GLU A 147 15.05 11.69 11.77
CA GLU A 147 15.05 10.80 12.95
C GLU A 147 15.45 9.36 12.59
N GLU A 148 14.98 8.87 11.44
CA GLU A 148 15.30 7.53 10.93
C GLU A 148 16.68 7.44 10.27
N GLY A 149 17.29 8.58 9.94
CA GLY A 149 18.57 8.68 9.22
C GLY A 149 18.42 9.07 7.74
N PRO A 150 19.54 9.13 6.99
CA PRO A 150 19.53 9.52 5.58
C PRO A 150 19.08 8.35 4.68
N GLY A 151 18.66 8.65 3.46
CA GLY A 151 18.25 7.60 2.53
C GLY A 151 18.13 8.04 1.09
N THR A 152 17.51 7.18 0.28
CA THR A 152 17.16 7.46 -1.12
C THR A 152 15.79 6.89 -1.44
N ALA A 153 15.07 7.56 -2.35
CA ALA A 153 13.82 7.09 -2.93
C ALA A 153 13.99 6.91 -4.44
N VAL A 154 13.69 5.72 -4.95
CA VAL A 154 13.75 5.41 -6.38
C VAL A 154 12.44 4.82 -6.87
N GLN A 155 12.04 5.18 -8.08
CA GLN A 155 10.83 4.60 -8.67
C GLN A 155 11.05 3.12 -9.00
N VAL A 156 10.04 2.29 -8.71
CA VAL A 156 10.01 0.87 -9.06
C VAL A 156 9.04 0.67 -10.22
N PRO A 157 9.47 0.08 -11.35
CA PRO A 157 8.58 -0.18 -12.47
C PRO A 157 7.61 -1.32 -12.13
N LEU A 158 6.31 -1.02 -12.15
CA LEU A 158 5.27 -2.03 -11.91
C LEU A 158 4.97 -2.89 -13.14
N GLY A 159 5.26 -2.42 -14.35
CA GLY A 159 4.87 -3.12 -15.58
C GLY A 159 3.35 -3.09 -15.77
N ASP A 160 2.77 -4.24 -16.10
CA ASP A 160 1.33 -4.41 -16.38
C ASP A 160 0.50 -4.76 -15.12
N VAL A 161 1.03 -4.52 -13.92
CA VAL A 161 0.37 -4.82 -12.65
C VAL A 161 -0.74 -3.79 -12.39
N GLY A 162 -1.99 -4.25 -12.43
CA GLY A 162 -3.19 -3.42 -12.27
C GLY A 162 -3.51 -2.58 -13.51
N ASP A 163 -4.47 -1.68 -13.38
CA ASP A 163 -4.83 -0.77 -14.47
C ASP A 163 -3.87 0.42 -14.52
N GLU A 164 -3.52 0.93 -13.34
CA GLU A 164 -2.69 2.10 -13.09
C GLU A 164 -1.98 1.91 -11.75
N GLY A 165 -0.75 2.41 -11.62
CA GLY A 165 -0.06 2.35 -10.33
C GLY A 165 1.10 3.31 -10.20
N VAL A 166 1.68 3.30 -9.00
CA VAL A 166 2.98 3.90 -8.67
C VAL A 166 3.63 3.04 -7.60
N ALA A 167 4.93 2.82 -7.72
CA ALA A 167 5.72 2.18 -6.67
C ALA A 167 7.06 2.89 -6.50
N VAL A 168 7.51 2.95 -5.26
CA VAL A 168 8.77 3.57 -4.84
C VAL A 168 9.47 2.64 -3.86
N LEU A 169 10.79 2.51 -4.03
CA LEU A 169 11.66 1.89 -3.06
C LEU A 169 12.37 2.99 -2.28
N TYR A 170 12.16 2.98 -0.98
CA TYR A 170 12.91 3.76 -0.01
C TYR A 170 14.03 2.89 0.54
N ARG A 171 15.27 3.40 0.50
CA ARG A 171 16.42 2.82 1.19
C ARG A 171 16.88 3.79 2.24
N ILE A 172 16.62 3.49 3.51
CA ILE A 172 16.95 4.37 4.64
C ILE A 172 18.02 3.68 5.47
N GLN A 173 19.07 4.43 5.81
CA GLN A 173 20.11 3.97 6.74
C GLN A 173 19.74 4.45 8.14
N GLU A 174 19.74 3.52 9.11
CA GLU A 174 19.43 3.82 10.52
C GLU A 174 20.29 4.98 11.05
N ALA A 175 19.65 5.92 11.75
CA ALA A 175 20.35 6.97 12.48
C ALA A 175 21.32 6.38 13.52
N GLY A 176 22.61 6.70 13.39
CA GLY A 176 23.68 6.12 14.21
C GLY A 176 24.46 5.00 13.51
N GLY A 177 23.96 4.52 12.38
CA GLY A 177 24.56 3.45 11.58
C GLY A 177 24.34 2.07 12.20
N GLY A 178 24.34 1.04 11.35
CA GLY A 178 24.20 -0.36 11.78
C GLY A 178 23.00 -1.08 11.20
N GLY A 179 22.04 -0.36 10.64
CA GLY A 179 20.86 -0.94 9.99
C GLY A 179 20.50 -0.29 8.66
N MET A 180 19.78 -1.05 7.84
CA MET A 180 19.23 -0.61 6.56
C MET A 180 17.77 -1.04 6.47
N TRP A 181 16.96 -0.15 5.92
CA TRP A 181 15.52 -0.31 5.74
C TRP A 181 15.23 -0.23 4.25
N ASN A 182 14.90 -1.35 3.64
CA ASN A 182 14.40 -1.39 2.28
C ASN A 182 12.88 -1.47 2.33
N VAL A 183 12.20 -0.38 1.95
CA VAL A 183 10.74 -0.29 2.01
C VAL A 183 10.21 -0.04 0.60
N TYR A 184 9.57 -1.03 0.03
CA TYR A 184 8.76 -0.87 -1.18
C TYR A 184 7.38 -0.39 -0.77
N SER A 185 6.94 0.75 -1.31
CA SER A 185 5.58 1.24 -1.17
C SER A 185 4.95 1.34 -2.55
N ALA A 186 3.78 0.72 -2.72
CA ALA A 186 3.05 0.71 -3.97
C ALA A 186 1.59 1.11 -3.73
N ILE A 187 1.04 1.87 -4.67
CA ILE A 187 -0.39 2.13 -4.77
C ILE A 187 -0.84 1.76 -6.18
N VAL A 188 -1.77 0.81 -6.27
CA VAL A 188 -2.26 0.26 -7.54
C VAL A 188 -3.78 0.31 -7.57
N ARG A 189 -4.33 0.74 -8.70
CA ARG A 189 -5.77 0.72 -8.95
C ARG A 189 -6.12 -0.48 -9.82
N LYS A 190 -7.22 -1.15 -9.48
CA LYS A 190 -7.90 -2.11 -10.34
C LYS A 190 -9.40 -1.88 -10.24
N ASP A 191 -10.01 -1.52 -11.37
CA ASP A 191 -11.42 -1.17 -11.46
C ASP A 191 -11.83 -0.07 -10.44
N SER A 192 -12.67 -0.43 -9.46
CA SER A 192 -13.23 0.41 -8.39
C SER A 192 -12.52 0.23 -7.04
N VAL A 193 -11.33 -0.37 -7.02
CA VAL A 193 -10.53 -0.59 -5.80
C VAL A 193 -9.13 0.00 -5.98
N LEU A 194 -8.64 0.61 -4.91
CA LEU A 194 -7.25 1.06 -4.77
C LEU A 194 -6.60 0.21 -3.68
N VAL A 195 -5.47 -0.40 -4.03
CA VAL A 195 -4.64 -1.25 -3.18
C VAL A 195 -3.39 -0.46 -2.81
N GLY A 196 -3.19 -0.22 -1.52
CA GLY A 196 -1.90 0.19 -0.95
C GLY A 196 -1.16 -1.04 -0.46
N LEU A 197 0.13 -1.16 -0.80
CA LEU A 197 0.98 -2.24 -0.32
C LEU A 197 2.32 -1.68 0.14
N THR A 198 2.74 -2.03 1.35
CA THR A 198 4.10 -1.80 1.84
C THR A 198 4.77 -3.16 2.07
N LEU A 199 5.92 -3.39 1.44
CA LEU A 199 6.79 -4.54 1.68
C LEU A 199 8.12 -4.01 2.22
N ALA A 200 8.44 -4.34 3.46
CA ALA A 200 9.61 -3.85 4.14
C ALA A 200 10.54 -4.98 4.54
N ASP A 201 11.83 -4.72 4.43
CA ASP A 201 12.93 -5.57 4.88
C ASP A 201 13.93 -4.68 5.61
N VAL A 202 13.93 -4.82 6.94
CA VAL A 202 14.80 -4.12 7.86
C VAL A 202 15.84 -5.11 8.33
N TYR A 203 17.11 -4.79 8.17
CA TYR A 203 18.20 -5.68 8.55
C TYR A 203 19.33 -4.89 9.21
N LEU A 204 19.93 -5.51 10.23
CA LEU A 204 21.05 -4.96 10.98
C LEU A 204 22.33 -5.76 10.70
N GLY A 205 23.49 -5.13 10.88
CA GLY A 205 24.80 -5.73 10.64
C GLY A 205 25.15 -5.85 9.16
N ASP A 206 25.92 -6.88 8.80
CA ASP A 206 26.43 -7.12 7.43
C ASP A 206 25.48 -7.98 6.58
N LEU A 207 24.17 -7.93 6.86
CA LEU A 207 23.16 -8.68 6.12
C LEU A 207 22.83 -8.01 4.78
N GLU A 208 22.46 -8.83 3.79
CA GLU A 208 21.98 -8.38 2.47
C GLU A 208 20.45 -8.42 2.42
N PRO A 209 19.76 -7.57 1.64
CA PRO A 209 18.31 -7.62 1.53
C PRO A 209 17.81 -8.95 0.93
N THR A 210 16.71 -9.46 1.46
CA THR A 210 16.04 -10.69 0.99
C THR A 210 14.80 -10.40 0.15
N VAL A 211 14.25 -9.18 0.26
CA VAL A 211 13.10 -8.74 -0.54
C VAL A 211 13.56 -7.90 -1.72
N ASP A 212 12.88 -8.06 -2.85
CA ASP A 212 13.17 -7.34 -4.08
C ASP A 212 11.90 -6.94 -4.87
N GLU A 213 12.10 -6.29 -6.01
CA GLU A 213 11.03 -5.88 -6.92
C GLU A 213 10.18 -7.08 -7.39
N SER A 214 10.77 -8.26 -7.56
CA SER A 214 10.05 -9.44 -8.05
C SER A 214 9.05 -9.94 -7.01
N MET A 215 9.46 -9.97 -5.74
CA MET A 215 8.57 -10.30 -4.62
C MET A 215 7.44 -9.28 -4.48
N LEU A 216 7.73 -7.97 -4.59
CA LEU A 216 6.70 -6.93 -4.59
C LEU A 216 5.66 -7.19 -5.69
N ARG A 217 6.11 -7.48 -6.92
CA ARG A 217 5.24 -7.73 -8.06
C ARG A 217 4.35 -8.97 -7.84
N GLU A 218 4.93 -10.07 -7.38
CA GLU A 218 4.20 -11.30 -7.09
C GLU A 218 3.09 -11.08 -6.04
N ILE A 219 3.40 -10.36 -4.96
CA ILE A 219 2.42 -10.05 -3.90
C ILE A 219 1.31 -9.15 -4.44
N LEU A 220 1.65 -8.11 -5.22
CA LEU A 220 0.65 -7.23 -5.83
C LEU A 220 -0.26 -7.98 -6.81
N GLU A 221 0.29 -8.82 -7.69
CA GLU A 221 -0.50 -9.62 -8.63
C GLU A 221 -1.47 -10.55 -7.89
N THR A 222 -1.01 -11.16 -6.80
CA THR A 222 -1.82 -12.01 -5.94
C THR A 222 -2.95 -11.22 -5.25
N ALA A 223 -2.64 -10.08 -4.64
CA ALA A 223 -3.63 -9.19 -4.02
C ALA A 223 -4.69 -8.76 -5.03
N LEU A 224 -4.27 -8.29 -6.20
CA LEU A 224 -5.17 -7.84 -7.27
C LEU A 224 -6.05 -8.96 -7.82
N ALA A 225 -5.58 -10.21 -7.83
CA ALA A 225 -6.36 -11.37 -8.28
C ALA A 225 -7.52 -11.73 -7.34
N LYS A 226 -7.44 -11.32 -6.06
CA LYS A 226 -8.46 -11.58 -5.03
C LYS A 226 -9.55 -10.51 -4.95
N LEU A 227 -9.36 -9.39 -5.64
CA LEU A 227 -10.33 -8.29 -5.62
C LEU A 227 -11.69 -8.71 -6.20
N PRO A 228 -12.80 -8.16 -5.67
CA PRO A 228 -14.17 -8.51 -6.03
C PRO A 228 -14.62 -8.07 -7.43
#